data_AF-A0A957V638-F1
#
_entry.id   AF-A0A957V638-F1
#
_cell.length_a   1.000
_cell.length_b   1.000
_cell.length_c   1.000
_cell.angle_alpha   90.00
_cell.angle_beta   90.00
_cell.angle_gamma   90.00
#
_symmetry.space_group_name_H-M   'P 1'
#
loop_
_entity.id
_entity.type
_entity.pdbx_description
1 polymer ?
#
loop_
_entity_poly.entity_id
_entity_poly.type
_entity_poly.pdbx_seq_one_letter_code
_entity_poly.pdbx_strand_id
1 'polypeptide(L)'
;MGLVALGLSAPQLLPSIEFAQLSVRANVDYAYVSGGFPLQDTWQALIPGVLTTYSPLYVGVVSLGLAFVAAGAALMQRRRKPPAATASTLPISLRAGVLFFGGLAFVALLLSYGGNGFLYPLFYRLAPGFNLFRGQERAAYLVALGLSVLAGYGVLAIHLLPPRLRAWLATLFAGLVVGAVYLFGMLWQLPGRSAIGQWHYLLIATITITLAATFAVMLRWPGWSVRRTWLLGALIFANLLWANGATNVADFGPARKVIMPPEVDALQSAVAETTGANVGLAGRAYNEFRAYEDYGMRAGVEDVWGSSPLRLARYARLFDEFPLDRLWQLTGVDHVLTWRRELFVPSTLLAEFPQATDTTYLHRLSTPNPRAWVVGSIVSAPDDAAATLLADHTVDLRSTAVLPADIFKAPGDPATATRVDAAASLTLRAPG
;
A
#
# COMPACT_ATOMS: atom_id res chain seq x y z
N MET A 1 16.66 -18.39 -21.29
CA MET A 1 16.11 -18.11 -19.96
C MET A 1 15.11 -16.96 -19.95
N GLY A 2 15.44 -15.76 -20.47
CA GLY A 2 14.51 -14.62 -20.46
C GLY A 2 13.17 -14.82 -21.18
N LEU A 3 13.17 -15.41 -22.38
CA LEU A 3 11.93 -15.68 -23.14
C LEU A 3 11.02 -16.73 -22.48
N VAL A 4 11.63 -17.74 -21.85
CA VAL A 4 10.88 -18.76 -21.09
C VAL A 4 10.26 -18.12 -19.84
N ALA A 5 11.00 -17.27 -19.13
CA ALA A 5 10.47 -16.51 -18.00
C ALA A 5 9.29 -15.60 -18.42
N LEU A 6 9.43 -14.87 -19.53
CA LEU A 6 8.35 -14.04 -20.07
C LEU A 6 7.12 -14.87 -20.45
N GLY A 7 7.31 -15.99 -21.16
CA GLY A 7 6.21 -16.89 -21.55
C GLY A 7 5.49 -17.49 -20.35
N LEU A 8 6.23 -17.90 -19.31
CA LEU A 8 5.65 -18.42 -18.06
C LEU A 8 4.93 -17.33 -17.25
N SER A 9 5.36 -16.07 -17.35
CA SER A 9 4.70 -14.94 -16.67
C SER A 9 3.53 -14.35 -17.47
N ALA A 10 3.42 -14.61 -18.77
CA ALA A 10 2.40 -14.00 -19.64
C ALA A 10 0.95 -14.22 -19.17
N PRO A 11 0.53 -15.42 -18.70
CA PRO A 11 -0.83 -15.63 -18.21
C PRO A 11 -1.20 -14.77 -17.00
N GLN A 12 -0.21 -14.29 -16.23
CA GLN A 12 -0.43 -13.36 -15.12
C GLN A 12 -0.27 -11.90 -15.56
N LEU A 13 0.73 -11.61 -16.39
CA LEU A 13 1.06 -10.24 -16.82
C LEU A 13 0.01 -9.66 -17.77
N LEU A 14 -0.44 -10.43 -18.77
CA LEU A 14 -1.36 -9.92 -19.78
C LEU A 14 -2.70 -9.47 -19.19
N PRO A 15 -3.41 -10.28 -18.36
CA PRO A 15 -4.66 -9.84 -17.75
C PRO A 15 -4.45 -8.68 -16.76
N SER A 16 -3.30 -8.63 -16.10
CA SER A 16 -2.97 -7.53 -15.17
C SER A 16 -2.77 -6.21 -15.92
N ILE A 17 -2.13 -6.24 -17.08
CA ILE A 17 -1.93 -5.06 -17.94
C ILE A 17 -3.26 -4.58 -18.51
N GLU A 18 -4.08 -5.49 -19.03
CA GLU A 18 -5.42 -5.17 -19.54
C GLU A 18 -6.30 -4.57 -18.44
N PHE A 19 -6.35 -5.19 -17.26
CA PHE A 19 -7.07 -4.65 -16.12
C PHE A 19 -6.55 -3.27 -15.72
N ALA A 20 -5.23 -3.07 -15.67
CA ALA A 20 -4.65 -1.76 -15.33
C ALA A 20 -5.11 -0.67 -16.31
N GLN A 21 -5.13 -0.97 -17.61
CA GLN A 21 -5.59 -0.07 -18.68
C GLN A 21 -7.09 0.21 -18.65
N LEU A 22 -7.90 -0.68 -18.09
CA LEU A 22 -9.36 -0.54 -18.00
C LEU A 22 -9.85 -0.11 -16.61
N SER A 23 -8.96 -0.02 -15.64
CA SER A 23 -9.27 0.37 -14.26
C SER A 23 -9.20 1.88 -14.04
N VAL A 24 -9.63 2.32 -12.86
CA VAL A 24 -9.39 3.68 -12.36
C VAL A 24 -7.91 4.07 -12.28
N ARG A 25 -6.97 3.15 -12.55
CA ARG A 25 -5.52 3.40 -12.60
C ARG A 25 -4.99 3.74 -13.99
N ALA A 26 -5.83 3.65 -15.03
CA ALA A 26 -5.38 3.87 -16.41
C ALA A 26 -4.87 5.30 -16.65
N ASN A 27 -5.51 6.28 -16.01
CA ASN A 27 -5.15 7.70 -16.12
C ASN A 27 -4.99 8.30 -14.73
N VAL A 28 -3.84 8.03 -14.10
CA VAL A 28 -3.45 8.65 -12.84
C VAL A 28 -2.51 9.82 -13.09
N ASP A 29 -2.78 10.95 -12.44
CA ASP A 29 -1.94 12.13 -12.56
C ASP A 29 -0.69 12.03 -11.66
N TYR A 30 0.23 12.97 -11.87
CA TYR A 30 1.45 13.05 -11.06
C TYR A 30 1.14 13.24 -9.57
N ALA A 31 0.16 14.07 -9.22
CA ALA A 31 -0.20 14.34 -7.83
C ALA A 31 -0.58 13.04 -7.09
N TYR A 32 -1.31 12.16 -7.77
CA TYR A 32 -1.74 10.89 -7.24
C TYR A 32 -0.61 9.88 -7.02
N VAL A 33 0.35 9.78 -7.95
CA VAL A 33 1.44 8.78 -7.84
C VAL A 33 2.69 9.28 -7.10
N SER A 34 2.85 10.60 -6.96
CA SER A 34 4.04 11.23 -6.39
C SER A 34 4.17 11.14 -4.88
N GLY A 35 3.20 10.54 -4.16
CA GLY A 35 3.31 10.30 -2.71
C GLY A 35 4.65 9.65 -2.34
N GLY A 36 5.36 10.27 -1.39
CA GLY A 36 6.69 9.87 -0.94
C GLY A 36 7.02 10.45 0.44
N PHE A 37 8.15 10.03 1.03
CA PHE A 37 8.54 10.47 2.37
C PHE A 37 8.74 11.99 2.43
N PRO A 38 8.25 12.65 3.49
CA PRO A 38 8.76 13.95 3.88
C PRO A 38 10.29 13.90 4.06
N LEU A 39 11.01 14.92 3.57
CA LEU A 39 12.48 14.97 3.69
C LEU A 39 12.95 14.88 5.16
N GLN A 40 12.16 15.44 6.08
CA GLN A 40 12.43 15.39 7.51
C GLN A 40 12.40 13.97 8.08
N ASP A 41 11.69 13.02 7.48
CA ASP A 41 11.61 11.65 7.97
C ASP A 41 12.94 10.89 7.84
N THR A 42 13.90 11.44 7.09
CA THR A 42 15.28 10.97 7.04
C THR A 42 15.93 10.93 8.43
N TRP A 43 15.53 11.83 9.34
CA TRP A 43 16.01 11.83 10.73
C TRP A 43 15.68 10.50 11.44
N GLN A 44 14.58 9.84 11.06
CA GLN A 44 14.18 8.57 11.67
C GLN A 44 15.11 7.41 11.33
N ALA A 45 16.00 7.55 10.34
CA ALA A 45 17.10 6.61 10.13
C ALA A 45 18.06 6.58 11.34
N LEU A 46 18.15 7.68 12.09
CA LEU A 46 19.00 7.80 13.29
C LEU A 46 18.20 7.75 14.59
N ILE A 47 17.07 8.46 14.65
CA ILE A 47 16.21 8.63 15.83
C ILE A 47 14.79 8.10 15.56
N PRO A 48 14.56 6.78 15.70
CA PRO A 48 13.30 6.14 15.30
C PRO A 48 12.16 6.52 16.25
N GLY A 49 10.93 6.53 15.75
CA GLY A 49 9.72 6.76 16.54
C GLY A 49 9.52 8.20 17.01
N VAL A 50 10.37 9.14 16.56
CA VAL A 50 10.32 10.55 16.99
C VAL A 50 9.31 11.35 16.17
N LEU A 51 9.37 11.24 14.84
CA LEU A 51 8.51 12.03 13.93
C LEU A 51 7.20 11.30 13.58
N THR A 52 7.27 9.98 13.42
CA THR A 52 6.10 9.12 13.15
C THR A 52 6.24 7.79 13.89
N THR A 53 5.12 7.07 14.04
CA THR A 53 5.11 5.73 14.66
C THR A 53 6.00 4.73 13.91
N TYR A 54 6.07 4.84 12.59
CA TYR A 54 6.86 3.95 11.75
C TYR A 54 8.21 4.57 11.41
N SER A 55 9.29 3.79 11.48
CA SER A 55 10.64 4.24 11.08
C SER A 55 11.28 3.27 10.09
N PRO A 56 10.74 3.17 8.85
CA PRO A 56 11.15 2.17 7.87
C PRO A 56 12.60 2.33 7.37
N LEU A 57 13.22 3.50 7.57
CA LEU A 57 14.62 3.75 7.25
C LEU A 57 15.58 3.33 8.39
N TYR A 58 15.06 2.96 9.56
CA TYR A 58 15.87 2.62 10.74
C TYR A 58 16.39 1.18 10.67
N VAL A 59 17.69 1.02 10.44
CA VAL A 59 18.39 -0.28 10.46
C VAL A 59 19.19 -0.54 11.75
N GLY A 60 19.03 0.33 12.75
CA GLY A 60 19.81 0.33 13.97
C GLY A 60 21.06 1.22 13.87
N VAL A 61 21.30 2.04 14.89
CA VAL A 61 22.44 3.00 14.89
C VAL A 61 23.79 2.28 14.84
N VAL A 62 23.88 1.08 15.42
CA VAL A 62 25.08 0.24 15.37
C VAL A 62 25.31 -0.29 13.94
N SER A 63 24.25 -0.69 13.24
CA SER A 63 24.31 -1.11 11.83
C SER A 63 24.73 0.04 10.92
N LEU A 64 24.22 1.25 11.16
CA LEU A 64 24.69 2.46 10.48
C LEU A 64 26.17 2.71 10.74
N GLY A 65 26.64 2.51 11.97
CA GLY A 65 28.06 2.58 12.31
C GLY A 65 28.92 1.58 11.55
N LEU A 66 28.43 0.34 11.38
CA LEU A 66 29.08 -0.66 10.55
C LEU A 66 29.10 -0.28 9.07
N ALA A 67 27.99 0.20 8.52
CA ALA A 67 27.92 0.70 7.15
C ALA A 67 28.89 1.88 6.93
N PHE A 68 29.01 2.77 7.91
CA PHE A 68 29.98 3.87 7.90
C PHE A 68 31.43 3.36 7.89
N VAL A 69 31.75 2.36 8.72
CA VAL A 69 33.08 1.73 8.73
C VAL A 69 33.38 1.03 7.40
N ALA A 70 32.40 0.38 6.78
CA ALA A 70 32.54 -0.24 5.45
C ALA A 70 32.87 0.81 4.38
N ALA A 71 32.14 1.94 4.37
CA ALA A 71 32.38 3.06 3.47
C ALA A 71 33.79 3.65 3.68
N GLY A 72 34.19 3.88 4.93
CA GLY A 72 35.54 4.35 5.28
C GLY A 72 36.62 3.40 4.79
N ALA A 73 36.44 2.08 4.96
CA ALA A 73 37.36 1.07 4.47
C ALA A 73 37.50 1.09 2.94
N ALA A 74 36.37 1.15 2.22
CA ALA A 74 36.35 1.18 0.76
C ALA A 74 37.04 2.43 0.18
N LEU A 75 36.86 3.58 0.82
CA LEU A 75 37.54 4.83 0.43
C LEU A 75 39.05 4.77 0.65
N MET A 76 39.50 4.16 1.75
CA MET A 76 40.93 4.08 2.07
C MET A 76 41.66 2.97 1.29
N GLN A 77 40.97 1.92 0.84
CA GLN A 77 41.54 0.91 -0.07
C GLN A 77 41.99 1.50 -1.42
N ARG A 78 41.43 2.64 -1.88
CA ARG A 78 41.95 3.37 -3.05
C ARG A 78 43.45 3.73 -2.93
N ARG A 79 43.97 3.84 -1.71
CA ARG A 79 45.35 4.26 -1.43
C ARG A 79 46.32 3.10 -1.17
N ARG A 80 45.85 1.86 -1.05
CA ARG A 80 46.69 0.67 -0.82
C ARG A 80 46.49 -0.35 -1.93
N LYS A 81 47.50 -0.51 -2.79
CA LYS A 81 47.58 -1.63 -3.73
C LYS A 81 47.62 -2.92 -2.89
N PRO A 82 46.72 -3.90 -3.11
CA PRO A 82 46.81 -5.16 -2.38
C PRO A 82 48.14 -5.85 -2.75
N PRO A 83 48.90 -6.38 -1.79
CA PRO A 83 50.05 -7.22 -2.10
C PRO A 83 49.56 -8.44 -2.90
N ALA A 84 50.32 -8.83 -3.93
CA ALA A 84 49.95 -9.87 -4.89
C ALA A 84 49.63 -11.25 -4.26
N ALA A 85 49.99 -11.46 -2.99
CA ALA A 85 49.81 -12.71 -2.25
C ALA A 85 48.42 -12.88 -1.57
N THR A 86 47.56 -11.86 -1.56
CA THR A 86 46.22 -11.92 -0.95
C THR A 86 45.10 -11.68 -1.96
N ALA A 87 45.20 -12.32 -3.13
CA ALA A 87 44.08 -12.46 -4.05
C ALA A 87 42.97 -13.25 -3.33
N SER A 88 42.03 -12.51 -2.75
CA SER A 88 40.86 -13.07 -2.09
C SER A 88 40.07 -13.89 -3.10
N THR A 89 39.80 -15.16 -2.77
CA THR A 89 38.90 -16.05 -3.51
C THR A 89 37.42 -15.71 -3.30
N LEU A 90 37.10 -14.64 -2.57
CA LEU A 90 35.72 -14.17 -2.45
C LEU A 90 35.25 -13.60 -3.79
N PRO A 91 34.07 -14.00 -4.29
CA PRO A 91 33.58 -13.60 -5.61
C PRO A 91 33.26 -12.10 -5.75
N ILE A 92 33.31 -11.31 -4.67
CA ILE A 92 32.94 -9.88 -4.68
C ILE A 92 33.94 -9.05 -3.87
N SER A 93 34.56 -8.05 -4.50
CA SER A 93 35.45 -7.11 -3.81
C SER A 93 34.68 -6.23 -2.81
N LEU A 94 35.22 -6.00 -1.61
CA LEU A 94 34.61 -5.13 -0.58
C LEU A 94 34.21 -3.77 -1.17
N ARG A 95 35.09 -3.17 -1.96
CA ARG A 95 34.85 -1.87 -2.57
C ARG A 95 33.71 -1.90 -3.60
N ALA A 96 33.65 -2.91 -4.47
CA ALA A 96 32.55 -3.01 -5.44
C ALA A 96 31.21 -3.23 -4.73
N GLY A 97 31.18 -4.10 -3.72
CA GLY A 97 29.98 -4.32 -2.91
C GLY A 97 29.52 -3.05 -2.20
N VAL A 98 30.44 -2.34 -1.53
CA VAL A 98 30.12 -1.09 -0.83
C VAL A 98 29.62 -0.01 -1.79
N LEU A 99 30.22 0.14 -2.97
CA LEU A 99 29.77 1.09 -3.98
C LEU A 99 28.40 0.73 -4.54
N PHE A 100 28.16 -0.56 -4.83
CA PHE A 100 26.89 -1.03 -5.35
C PHE A 100 25.75 -0.83 -4.35
N PHE A 101 25.89 -1.35 -3.13
CA PHE A 101 24.83 -1.26 -2.12
C PHE A 101 24.68 0.15 -1.54
N GLY A 102 25.76 0.94 -1.48
CA GLY A 102 25.70 2.36 -1.15
C GLY A 102 24.97 3.16 -2.23
N GLY A 103 25.27 2.89 -3.51
CA GLY A 103 24.55 3.48 -4.65
C GLY A 103 23.07 3.08 -4.66
N LEU A 104 22.76 1.81 -4.42
CA LEU A 104 21.39 1.31 -4.31
C LEU A 104 20.63 2.02 -3.19
N ALA A 105 21.19 2.08 -1.98
CA ALA A 105 20.54 2.74 -0.85
C ALA A 105 20.35 4.24 -1.09
N PHE A 106 21.33 4.91 -1.70
CA PHE A 106 21.25 6.34 -2.01
C PHE A 106 20.19 6.65 -3.07
N VAL A 107 20.20 5.93 -4.20
CA VAL A 107 19.20 6.10 -5.26
C VAL A 107 17.80 5.75 -4.76
N ALA A 108 17.67 4.66 -3.99
CA ALA A 108 16.39 4.26 -3.41
C ALA A 108 15.86 5.29 -2.41
N LEU A 109 16.72 5.92 -1.60
CA LEU A 109 16.33 7.00 -0.68
C LEU A 109 15.85 8.23 -1.46
N LEU A 110 16.56 8.62 -2.51
CA LEU A 110 16.15 9.75 -3.34
C LEU A 110 14.82 9.50 -4.08
N LEU A 111 14.59 8.27 -4.53
CA LEU A 111 13.30 7.86 -5.10
C LEU A 111 12.20 7.81 -4.04
N SER A 112 12.51 7.41 -2.80
CA SER A 112 11.51 7.23 -1.76
C SER A 112 10.86 8.54 -1.29
N TYR A 113 11.49 9.68 -1.55
CA TYR A 113 10.90 11.00 -1.30
C TYR A 113 9.76 11.35 -2.25
N GLY A 114 9.59 10.64 -3.37
CA GLY A 114 8.55 10.94 -4.34
C GLY A 114 8.59 12.40 -4.81
N GLY A 115 7.44 13.08 -4.78
CA GLY A 115 7.30 14.48 -5.13
C GLY A 115 7.99 15.46 -4.17
N ASN A 116 8.44 15.02 -3.00
CA ASN A 116 9.23 15.84 -2.08
C ASN A 116 10.72 15.91 -2.48
N GLY A 117 11.16 15.06 -3.40
CA GLY A 117 12.54 15.02 -3.92
C GLY A 117 12.62 15.34 -5.41
N PHE A 118 13.85 15.50 -5.91
CA PHE A 118 14.07 15.82 -7.32
C PHE A 118 14.13 14.58 -8.24
N LEU A 119 14.44 13.41 -7.69
CA LEU A 119 14.76 12.23 -8.49
C LEU A 119 13.51 11.52 -9.05
N TYR A 120 12.47 11.35 -8.23
CA TYR A 120 11.23 10.74 -8.69
C TYR A 120 10.56 11.51 -9.84
N PRO A 121 10.44 12.86 -9.85
CA PRO A 121 9.94 13.60 -11.01
C PRO A 121 10.65 13.25 -12.32
N LEU A 122 11.96 12.99 -12.28
CA LEU A 122 12.74 12.58 -13.46
C LEU A 122 12.35 11.16 -13.90
N PHE A 123 12.27 10.23 -12.95
CA PHE A 123 11.89 8.84 -13.21
C PHE A 123 10.44 8.73 -13.70
N TYR A 124 9.51 9.49 -13.13
CA TYR A 124 8.13 9.57 -13.58
C TYR A 124 8.02 9.90 -15.08
N ARG A 125 8.91 10.77 -15.59
CA ARG A 125 8.90 11.21 -17.00
C ARG A 125 9.70 10.31 -17.92
N LEU A 126 10.83 9.78 -17.45
CA LEU A 126 11.83 9.12 -18.31
C LEU A 126 11.89 7.60 -18.14
N ALA A 127 11.58 7.08 -16.96
CA ALA A 127 11.71 5.67 -16.67
C ALA A 127 10.38 4.94 -16.92
N PRO A 128 10.35 3.90 -17.78
CA PRO A 128 9.12 3.20 -18.09
C PRO A 128 8.53 2.54 -16.83
N GLY A 129 7.22 2.74 -16.62
CA GLY A 129 6.47 2.16 -15.51
C GLY A 129 6.49 2.96 -14.19
N PHE A 130 7.36 3.96 -14.03
CA PHE A 130 7.42 4.79 -12.81
C PHE A 130 6.23 5.75 -12.66
N ASN A 131 5.47 5.97 -13.74
CA ASN A 131 4.22 6.72 -13.74
C ASN A 131 2.99 5.88 -13.34
N LEU A 132 3.14 4.57 -13.12
CA LEU A 132 2.01 3.68 -12.82
C LEU A 132 1.80 3.43 -11.32
N PHE A 133 2.87 3.45 -10.53
CA PHE A 133 2.84 3.02 -9.13
C PHE A 133 2.90 4.21 -8.19
N ARG A 134 1.99 4.23 -7.22
CA ARG A 134 2.03 5.14 -6.07
C ARG A 134 2.86 4.56 -4.92
N GLY A 135 3.15 5.41 -3.94
CA GLY A 135 3.76 5.01 -2.69
C GLY A 135 5.27 4.81 -2.84
N GLN A 136 5.95 5.88 -3.25
CA GLN A 136 7.40 5.84 -3.50
C GLN A 136 8.17 5.51 -2.22
N GLU A 137 7.59 5.73 -1.04
CA GLU A 137 8.09 5.33 0.28
C GLU A 137 8.52 3.86 0.32
N ARG A 138 7.89 3.00 -0.49
CA ARG A 138 8.23 1.56 -0.59
C ARG A 138 9.67 1.31 -0.99
N ALA A 139 10.32 2.25 -1.68
CA ALA A 139 11.74 2.17 -1.98
C ALA A 139 12.63 2.15 -0.71
N ALA A 140 12.10 2.51 0.47
CA ALA A 140 12.78 2.30 1.75
C ALA A 140 13.19 0.84 2.00
N TYR A 141 12.49 -0.14 1.43
CA TYR A 141 12.91 -1.54 1.51
C TYR A 141 14.32 -1.74 0.93
N LEU A 142 14.62 -1.10 -0.21
CA LEU A 142 15.94 -1.15 -0.84
C LEU A 142 16.99 -0.35 -0.06
N VAL A 143 16.58 0.73 0.62
CA VAL A 143 17.45 1.46 1.55
C VAL A 143 17.85 0.56 2.71
N ALA A 144 16.88 -0.04 3.40
CA ALA A 144 17.12 -0.93 4.52
C ALA A 144 17.96 -2.16 4.13
N LEU A 145 17.66 -2.77 2.96
CA LEU A 145 18.46 -3.85 2.40
C LEU A 145 19.91 -3.41 2.14
N GLY A 146 20.10 -2.30 1.42
CA GLY A 146 21.42 -1.80 1.08
C GLY A 146 22.26 -1.49 2.33
N LEU A 147 21.68 -0.80 3.31
CA LEU A 147 22.35 -0.49 4.58
C LEU A 147 22.65 -1.74 5.41
N SER A 148 21.77 -2.75 5.41
CA SER A 148 22.00 -4.03 6.10
C SER A 148 23.16 -4.80 5.47
N VAL A 149 23.25 -4.84 4.14
CA VAL A 149 24.39 -5.47 3.44
C VAL A 149 25.68 -4.69 3.71
N LEU A 150 25.62 -3.35 3.71
CA LEU A 150 26.77 -2.51 4.08
C LEU A 150 27.23 -2.75 5.53
N ALA A 151 26.30 -3.01 6.46
CA ALA A 151 26.66 -3.40 7.82
C ALA A 151 27.43 -4.73 7.85
N GLY A 152 27.04 -5.70 7.02
CA GLY A 152 27.80 -6.94 6.80
C GLY A 152 29.22 -6.70 6.27
N TYR A 153 29.37 -5.82 5.28
CA TYR A 153 30.70 -5.36 4.83
C TYR A 153 31.47 -4.62 5.93
N GLY A 154 30.77 -3.95 6.86
CA GLY A 154 31.34 -3.31 8.04
C GLY A 154 31.98 -4.32 8.99
N VAL A 155 31.33 -5.46 9.21
CA VAL A 155 31.90 -6.58 9.98
C VAL A 155 33.15 -7.11 9.30
N LEU A 156 33.14 -7.30 7.98
CA LEU A 156 34.34 -7.68 7.23
C LEU A 156 35.45 -6.62 7.39
N ALA A 157 35.12 -5.34 7.24
CA ALA A 157 36.06 -4.23 7.38
C ALA A 157 36.72 -4.18 8.77
N ILE A 158 36.00 -4.51 9.85
CA ILE A 158 36.56 -4.59 11.21
C ILE A 158 37.76 -5.55 11.30
N HIS A 159 37.76 -6.62 10.51
CA HIS A 159 38.84 -7.63 10.49
C HIS A 159 40.00 -7.22 9.56
N LEU A 160 39.73 -6.37 8.57
CA LEU A 160 40.72 -5.92 7.60
C LEU A 160 41.44 -4.62 8.00
N LEU A 161 40.82 -3.80 8.85
CA LEU A 161 41.34 -2.50 9.23
C LEU A 161 42.29 -2.58 10.44
N PRO A 162 43.38 -1.77 10.46
CA PRO A 162 44.24 -1.68 11.63
C PRO A 162 43.49 -1.02 12.81
N PRO A 163 43.80 -1.40 14.07
CA PRO A 163 43.06 -0.94 15.26
C PRO A 163 42.92 0.59 15.37
N ARG A 164 43.99 1.33 15.03
CA ARG A 164 44.00 2.81 15.05
C ARG A 164 42.95 3.42 14.12
N LEU A 165 42.82 2.88 12.91
CA LEU A 165 41.90 3.41 11.92
C LEU A 165 40.45 3.03 12.26
N ARG A 166 40.24 1.80 12.72
CA ARG A 166 38.93 1.35 13.22
C ARG A 166 38.44 2.22 14.38
N ALA A 167 39.33 2.51 15.33
CA ALA A 167 39.06 3.42 16.45
C ALA A 167 38.71 4.85 15.99
N TRP A 168 39.45 5.39 15.02
CA TRP A 168 39.21 6.72 14.48
C TRP A 168 37.85 6.81 13.77
N LEU A 169 37.54 5.87 12.87
CA LEU A 169 36.25 5.82 12.16
C LEU A 169 35.07 5.70 13.13
N ALA A 170 35.22 4.87 14.17
CA ALA A 170 34.15 4.70 15.15
C ALA A 170 33.95 5.93 16.03
N THR A 171 35.03 6.66 16.36
CA THR A 171 34.95 7.93 17.10
C THR A 171 34.33 9.02 16.25
N LEU A 172 34.70 9.10 14.97
CA LEU A 172 34.10 10.02 14.02
C LEU A 172 32.60 9.75 13.89
N PHE A 173 32.20 8.49 13.72
CA PHE A 173 30.79 8.10 13.67
C PHE A 173 30.04 8.52 14.94
N ALA A 174 30.57 8.20 16.12
CA ALA A 174 29.93 8.59 17.39
C ALA A 174 29.82 10.12 17.53
N GLY A 175 30.84 10.88 17.14
CA GLY A 175 30.80 12.34 17.13
C GLY A 175 29.75 12.89 16.17
N LEU A 176 29.62 12.31 14.96
CA LEU A 176 28.58 12.67 14.00
C LEU A 176 27.18 12.36 14.52
N VAL A 177 26.99 11.21 15.20
CA VAL A 177 25.70 10.85 15.83
C VAL A 177 25.33 11.85 16.92
N VAL A 178 26.26 12.19 17.82
CA VAL A 178 26.02 13.18 18.87
C VAL A 178 25.67 14.54 18.27
N GLY A 179 26.44 15.00 17.27
CA GLY A 179 26.18 16.25 16.58
C GLY A 179 24.82 16.26 15.87
N ALA A 180 24.45 15.17 15.20
CA ALA A 180 23.18 15.02 14.49
C ALA A 180 21.97 15.01 15.45
N VAL A 181 22.06 14.28 16.56
CA VAL A 181 21.02 14.27 17.61
C VAL A 181 20.89 15.67 18.21
N TYR A 182 22.00 16.31 18.61
CA TYR A 182 21.97 17.66 19.15
C TYR A 182 21.36 18.67 18.17
N LEU A 183 21.77 18.63 16.89
CA LEU A 183 21.24 19.49 15.84
C LEU A 183 19.74 19.28 15.64
N PHE A 184 19.27 18.03 15.60
CA PHE A 184 17.84 17.74 15.53
C PHE A 184 17.08 18.35 16.71
N GLY A 185 17.57 18.14 17.95
CA GLY A 185 16.97 18.72 19.14
C GLY A 185 16.90 20.25 19.10
N MET A 186 17.95 20.91 18.62
CA MET A 186 17.99 22.37 18.46
C MET A 186 16.98 22.85 17.41
N LEU A 187 16.94 22.21 16.23
CA LEU A 187 16.00 22.56 15.15
C LEU A 187 14.55 22.30 15.56
N TRP A 188 14.31 21.28 16.39
CA TRP A 188 12.99 20.93 16.88
C TRP A 188 12.45 21.94 17.91
N GLN A 189 13.33 22.56 18.70
CA GLN A 189 12.95 23.58 19.70
C GLN A 189 12.57 24.94 19.08
N LEU A 190 12.67 25.10 17.75
CA LEU A 190 12.27 26.34 17.08
C LEU A 190 10.75 26.59 17.23
N PRO A 191 10.32 27.86 17.41
CA PRO A 191 8.91 28.20 17.56
C PRO A 191 8.03 27.63 16.43
N GLY A 192 6.87 27.07 16.79
CA GLY A 192 5.90 26.51 15.84
C GLY A 192 6.12 25.04 15.47
N ARG A 193 7.08 24.33 16.09
CA ARG A 193 7.35 22.90 15.80
C ARG A 193 7.08 21.92 16.95
N SER A 194 6.42 22.30 18.05
CA SER A 194 6.39 21.50 19.28
C SER A 194 5.33 20.37 19.38
N ALA A 195 5.30 19.42 18.44
CA ALA A 195 4.39 18.25 18.50
C ALA A 195 4.97 17.00 19.21
N ILE A 196 6.27 16.97 19.52
CA ILE A 196 6.98 15.80 20.07
C ILE A 196 7.19 16.03 21.57
N GLY A 197 6.82 15.02 22.37
CA GLY A 197 7.08 15.01 23.80
C GLY A 197 8.58 15.06 24.10
N GLN A 198 9.02 16.05 24.88
CA GLN A 198 10.42 16.24 25.26
C GLN A 198 11.05 14.97 25.84
N TRP A 199 10.30 14.26 26.70
CA TRP A 199 10.80 13.05 27.35
C TRP A 199 11.03 11.90 26.37
N HIS A 200 10.13 11.72 25.42
CA HIS A 200 10.24 10.71 24.36
C HIS A 200 11.49 10.94 23.50
N TYR A 201 11.70 12.19 23.09
CA TYR A 201 12.90 12.58 22.35
C TYR A 201 14.17 12.34 23.17
N LEU A 202 14.23 12.79 24.43
CA LEU A 202 15.42 12.63 25.29
C LEU A 202 15.76 11.16 25.54
N LEU A 203 14.75 10.30 25.70
CA LEU A 203 14.94 8.86 25.82
C LEU A 203 15.58 8.27 24.55
N ILE A 204 15.03 8.58 23.37
CA ILE A 204 15.54 8.08 22.09
C ILE A 204 16.95 8.63 21.82
N ALA A 205 17.18 9.91 22.09
CA ALA A 205 18.49 10.55 21.98
C ALA A 205 19.53 9.86 22.87
N THR A 206 19.19 9.60 24.14
CA THR A 206 20.07 8.93 25.10
C THR A 206 20.43 7.53 24.62
N ILE A 207 19.45 6.72 24.24
CA ILE A 207 19.66 5.36 23.73
C ILE A 207 20.54 5.39 22.48
N THR A 208 20.27 6.27 21.53
CA THR A 208 21.01 6.40 20.27
C THR A 208 22.47 6.76 20.52
N ILE A 209 22.75 7.74 21.39
CA ILE A 209 24.10 8.16 21.75
C ILE A 209 24.83 7.06 22.52
N THR A 210 24.18 6.40 23.49
CA THR A 210 24.78 5.30 24.25
C THR A 210 25.16 4.14 23.34
N LEU A 211 24.30 3.76 22.39
CA LEU A 211 24.60 2.70 21.43
C LEU A 211 25.77 3.07 20.51
N ALA A 212 25.82 4.31 20.00
CA ALA A 212 26.93 4.79 19.18
C ALA A 212 28.25 4.83 19.98
N ALA A 213 28.21 5.25 21.24
CA ALA A 213 29.36 5.26 22.14
C ALA A 213 29.85 3.83 22.47
N THR A 214 28.95 2.91 22.81
CA THR A 214 29.27 1.50 23.06
C THR A 214 29.89 0.86 21.81
N PHE A 215 29.32 1.10 20.63
CA PHE A 215 29.91 0.66 19.36
C PHE A 215 31.34 1.20 19.19
N ALA A 216 31.55 2.50 19.43
CA ALA A 216 32.88 3.11 19.33
C ALA A 216 33.88 2.48 20.32
N VAL A 217 33.49 2.24 21.57
CA VAL A 217 34.33 1.58 22.57
C VAL A 217 34.69 0.15 22.14
N MET A 218 33.71 -0.64 21.68
CA MET A 218 33.96 -2.01 21.18
C MET A 218 34.99 -2.03 20.05
N LEU A 219 34.94 -1.05 19.14
CA LEU A 219 35.87 -0.92 18.02
C LEU A 219 37.26 -0.37 18.43
N ARG A 220 37.42 0.23 19.61
CA ARG A 220 38.73 0.70 20.10
C ARG A 220 39.55 -0.43 20.71
N TRP A 221 38.92 -1.45 21.29
CA TRP A 221 39.66 -2.50 21.97
C TRP A 221 40.45 -3.43 21.03
N PRO A 222 41.74 -3.69 21.32
CA PRO A 222 42.54 -4.62 20.53
C PRO A 222 41.99 -6.05 20.62
N GLY A 223 42.34 -6.89 19.64
CA GLY A 223 41.94 -8.31 19.60
C GLY A 223 40.44 -8.53 19.37
N TRP A 224 39.97 -8.38 18.13
CA TRP A 224 38.57 -8.71 17.81
C TRP A 224 38.35 -10.22 17.97
N SER A 225 37.34 -10.60 18.75
CA SER A 225 37.04 -12.01 19.05
C SER A 225 35.64 -12.38 18.60
N VAL A 226 35.40 -13.68 18.41
CA VAL A 226 34.07 -14.23 18.07
C VAL A 226 33.02 -13.80 19.09
N ARG A 227 33.37 -13.77 20.39
CA ARG A 227 32.47 -13.28 21.45
C ARG A 227 32.03 -11.83 21.23
N ARG A 228 32.91 -10.95 20.76
CA ARG A 228 32.55 -9.54 20.47
C ARG A 228 31.64 -9.44 19.25
N THR A 229 31.83 -10.28 18.23
CA THR A 229 30.90 -10.36 17.10
C THR A 229 29.50 -10.76 17.57
N TRP A 230 29.38 -11.74 18.48
CA TRP A 230 28.09 -12.11 19.07
C TRP A 230 27.49 -10.98 19.92
N LEU A 231 28.28 -10.31 20.76
CA LEU A 231 27.81 -9.16 21.54
C LEU A 231 27.31 -8.02 20.63
N LEU A 232 28.01 -7.76 19.53
CA LEU A 232 27.59 -6.78 18.53
C LEU A 232 26.27 -7.17 17.87
N GLY A 233 26.13 -8.45 17.49
CA GLY A 233 24.89 -8.99 16.95
C GLY A 233 23.73 -8.88 17.94
N ALA A 234 23.97 -9.21 19.22
CA ALA A 234 22.98 -9.07 20.29
C ALA A 234 22.58 -7.61 20.51
N LEU A 235 23.53 -6.67 20.43
CA LEU A 235 23.26 -5.24 20.55
C LEU A 235 22.39 -4.72 19.40
N ILE A 236 22.69 -5.13 18.16
CA ILE A 236 21.88 -4.81 16.98
C ILE A 236 20.47 -5.40 17.12
N PHE A 237 20.37 -6.68 17.50
CA PHE A 237 19.09 -7.35 17.72
C PHE A 237 18.25 -6.65 18.80
N ALA A 238 18.83 -6.37 19.96
CA ALA A 238 18.15 -5.68 21.05
C ALA A 238 17.69 -4.27 20.64
N ASN A 239 18.53 -3.53 19.92
CA ASN A 239 18.16 -2.20 19.43
C ASN A 239 17.00 -2.24 18.43
N LEU A 240 17.04 -3.16 17.46
CA LEU A 240 15.97 -3.31 16.47
C LEU A 240 14.67 -3.82 17.10
N LEU A 241 14.76 -4.78 18.03
CA LEU A 241 13.62 -5.31 18.77
C LEU A 241 12.97 -4.22 19.64
N TRP A 242 13.76 -3.39 20.31
CA TRP A 242 13.24 -2.27 21.09
C TRP A 242 12.56 -1.22 20.19
N ALA A 243 13.22 -0.82 19.10
CA ALA A 243 12.71 0.22 18.22
C ALA A 243 11.44 -0.18 17.45
N ASN A 244 11.27 -1.47 17.13
CA ASN A 244 10.16 -1.96 16.30
C ASN A 244 9.20 -2.92 17.02
N GLY A 245 9.47 -3.27 18.28
CA GLY A 245 8.75 -4.32 18.99
C GLY A 245 7.25 -4.04 19.18
N ALA A 246 6.87 -2.76 19.22
CA ALA A 246 5.48 -2.33 19.32
C ALA A 246 4.81 -2.06 17.95
N THR A 247 5.57 -1.97 16.87
CA THR A 247 5.07 -1.45 15.57
C THR A 247 3.99 -2.33 14.93
N ASN A 248 3.99 -3.64 15.21
CA ASN A 248 3.00 -4.60 14.68
C ASN A 248 2.20 -5.32 15.78
N VAL A 249 2.14 -4.73 16.98
CA VAL A 249 1.37 -5.29 18.09
C VAL A 249 0.02 -4.58 18.13
N ALA A 250 -1.06 -5.34 17.99
CA ALA A 250 -2.40 -4.82 18.19
C ALA A 250 -2.70 -4.73 19.70
N ASP A 251 -3.51 -3.74 20.09
CA ASP A 251 -3.93 -3.54 21.49
C ASP A 251 -4.81 -4.67 22.05
N PHE A 252 -5.20 -5.63 21.20
CA PHE A 252 -6.05 -6.74 21.56
C PHE A 252 -5.68 -8.01 20.80
N GLY A 253 -6.01 -9.15 21.40
CA GLY A 253 -5.74 -10.47 20.83
C GLY A 253 -6.55 -10.76 19.55
N PRO A 254 -6.08 -11.68 18.69
CA PRO A 254 -6.70 -11.99 17.41
C PRO A 254 -8.16 -12.48 17.53
N ALA A 255 -8.53 -13.11 18.65
CA ALA A 255 -9.91 -13.57 18.89
C ALA A 255 -10.94 -12.44 18.77
N ARG A 256 -10.60 -11.22 19.21
CA ARG A 256 -11.50 -10.07 19.10
C ARG A 256 -11.70 -9.60 17.65
N LYS A 257 -10.75 -9.87 16.75
CA LYS A 257 -10.91 -9.62 15.31
C LYS A 257 -11.93 -10.56 14.66
N VAL A 258 -12.30 -11.65 15.34
CA VAL A 258 -13.30 -12.64 14.88
C VAL A 258 -14.68 -12.42 15.52
N ILE A 259 -14.90 -11.30 16.20
CA ILE A 259 -16.26 -10.91 16.61
C ILE A 259 -16.86 -10.08 15.46
N MET A 260 -18.07 -10.43 15.01
CA MET A 260 -18.79 -9.60 14.04
C MET A 260 -19.51 -8.47 14.77
N PRO A 261 -19.43 -7.22 14.29
CA PRO A 261 -20.28 -6.15 14.78
C PRO A 261 -21.77 -6.47 14.58
N PRO A 262 -22.66 -5.99 15.46
CA PRO A 262 -24.10 -6.28 15.38
C PRO A 262 -24.73 -5.94 14.02
N GLU A 263 -24.32 -4.83 13.40
CA GLU A 263 -24.80 -4.40 12.09
C GLU A 263 -24.41 -5.36 10.96
N VAL A 264 -23.24 -6.00 11.07
CA VAL A 264 -22.76 -7.00 10.09
C VAL A 264 -23.48 -8.33 10.28
N ASP A 265 -23.69 -8.75 11.54
CA ASP A 265 -24.41 -9.97 11.89
C ASP A 265 -25.89 -9.92 11.45
N ALA A 266 -26.53 -8.77 11.68
CA ALA A 266 -27.89 -8.52 11.23
C ALA A 266 -28.00 -8.50 9.70
N LEU A 267 -27.06 -7.86 9.01
CA LEU A 267 -27.01 -7.86 7.55
C LEU A 267 -26.80 -9.28 6.99
N GLN A 268 -25.88 -10.06 7.57
CA GLN A 268 -25.63 -11.44 7.18
C GLN A 268 -26.93 -12.28 7.29
N SER A 269 -27.62 -12.14 8.41
CA SER A 269 -28.89 -12.83 8.67
C SER A 269 -29.98 -12.41 7.67
N ALA A 270 -30.12 -11.11 7.42
CA ALA A 270 -31.12 -10.57 6.49
C ALA A 270 -30.88 -11.02 5.04
N VAL A 271 -29.61 -11.07 4.61
CA VAL A 271 -29.22 -11.55 3.27
C VAL A 271 -29.45 -13.06 3.13
N ALA A 272 -29.17 -13.84 4.18
CA ALA A 272 -29.42 -15.28 4.19
C ALA A 272 -30.91 -15.61 4.06
N GLU A 273 -31.80 -14.83 4.69
CA GLU A 273 -33.24 -14.96 4.56
C GLU A 273 -33.72 -14.79 3.11
N THR A 274 -33.24 -13.74 2.42
CA THR A 274 -33.56 -13.51 0.99
C THR A 274 -33.02 -14.62 0.09
N THR A 275 -31.87 -15.22 0.43
CA THR A 275 -31.24 -16.31 -0.36
C THR A 275 -32.20 -17.50 -0.52
N GLY A 276 -32.94 -17.84 0.53
CA GLY A 276 -33.95 -18.90 0.50
C GLY A 276 -35.12 -18.60 -0.44
N ALA A 277 -35.44 -17.33 -0.67
CA ALA A 277 -36.53 -16.89 -1.54
C ALA A 277 -36.12 -16.77 -3.02
N ASN A 278 -34.84 -16.51 -3.32
CA ASN A 278 -34.33 -16.19 -4.66
C ASN A 278 -33.53 -17.33 -5.33
N VAL A 279 -34.07 -18.56 -5.34
CA VAL A 279 -33.46 -19.74 -6.02
C VAL A 279 -31.99 -19.95 -5.62
N GLY A 280 -31.66 -19.67 -4.35
CA GLY A 280 -30.30 -19.85 -3.80
C GLY A 280 -29.30 -18.72 -4.06
N LEU A 281 -29.70 -17.61 -4.70
CA LEU A 281 -28.84 -16.43 -4.86
C LEU A 281 -29.16 -15.37 -3.80
N ALA A 282 -28.16 -15.08 -2.98
CA ALA A 282 -28.26 -14.07 -1.92
C ALA A 282 -28.52 -12.67 -2.50
N GLY A 283 -29.29 -11.84 -1.78
CA GLY A 283 -29.40 -10.41 -2.09
C GLY A 283 -28.06 -9.70 -1.93
N ARG A 284 -27.79 -8.67 -2.73
CA ARG A 284 -26.57 -7.85 -2.59
C ARG A 284 -26.78 -6.72 -1.60
N ALA A 285 -25.70 -6.30 -0.97
CA ALA A 285 -25.69 -5.19 -0.02
C ALA A 285 -25.04 -3.95 -0.65
N TYR A 286 -25.46 -2.77 -0.19
CA TYR A 286 -24.74 -1.52 -0.35
C TYR A 286 -24.33 -1.01 1.03
N ASN A 287 -23.03 -0.98 1.29
CA ASN A 287 -22.47 -0.43 2.53
C ASN A 287 -21.97 1.00 2.32
N GLU A 288 -22.69 1.99 2.86
CA GLU A 288 -22.27 3.39 2.83
C GLU A 288 -21.26 3.70 3.94
N PHE A 289 -20.15 2.93 3.95
CA PHE A 289 -19.08 3.00 4.97
C PHE A 289 -19.58 2.81 6.41
N ARG A 290 -20.65 2.05 6.61
CA ARG A 290 -21.23 1.77 7.94
C ARG A 290 -20.66 0.51 8.59
N ALA A 291 -20.19 -0.43 7.79
CA ALA A 291 -19.39 -1.57 8.20
C ALA A 291 -17.93 -1.40 7.74
N TYR A 292 -17.01 -2.04 8.47
CA TYR A 292 -15.58 -2.04 8.16
C TYR A 292 -15.28 -2.66 6.78
N GLU A 293 -14.17 -2.25 6.17
CA GLU A 293 -13.69 -2.80 4.90
C GLU A 293 -13.55 -4.34 4.96
N ASP A 294 -13.84 -5.04 3.87
CA ASP A 294 -13.76 -6.51 3.75
C ASP A 294 -14.75 -7.32 4.59
N TYR A 295 -15.73 -6.70 5.28
CA TYR A 295 -16.74 -7.44 6.04
C TYR A 295 -17.46 -8.49 5.17
N GLY A 296 -17.73 -8.18 3.90
CA GLY A 296 -18.44 -9.05 2.97
C GLY A 296 -17.72 -10.38 2.72
N MET A 297 -16.39 -10.37 2.66
CA MET A 297 -15.58 -11.59 2.50
C MET A 297 -15.71 -12.52 3.71
N ARG A 298 -15.88 -11.93 4.89
CA ARG A 298 -15.99 -12.66 6.16
C ARG A 298 -17.42 -13.12 6.44
N ALA A 299 -18.40 -12.27 6.14
CA ALA A 299 -19.81 -12.54 6.35
C ALA A 299 -20.46 -13.33 5.19
N GLY A 300 -19.75 -13.52 4.07
CA GLY A 300 -20.33 -14.12 2.87
C GLY A 300 -21.42 -13.23 2.24
N VAL A 301 -21.29 -11.92 2.40
CA VAL A 301 -22.23 -10.93 1.86
C VAL A 301 -21.61 -10.26 0.64
N GLU A 302 -22.31 -10.30 -0.49
CA GLU A 302 -21.91 -9.59 -1.71
C GLU A 302 -22.21 -8.09 -1.57
N ASP A 303 -21.22 -7.32 -1.14
CA ASP A 303 -21.26 -5.86 -1.13
C ASP A 303 -20.86 -5.29 -2.49
N VAL A 304 -21.71 -4.44 -3.07
CA VAL A 304 -21.44 -3.79 -4.35
C VAL A 304 -20.35 -2.71 -4.23
N TRP A 305 -20.16 -2.11 -3.04
CA TRP A 305 -19.13 -1.10 -2.84
C TRP A 305 -17.74 -1.73 -2.71
N GLY A 306 -17.60 -2.71 -1.81
CA GLY A 306 -16.35 -3.44 -1.53
C GLY A 306 -15.25 -2.58 -0.87
N SER A 307 -14.17 -3.19 -0.41
CA SER A 307 -13.03 -2.46 0.21
C SER A 307 -12.06 -1.87 -0.82
N SER A 308 -11.95 -2.50 -1.99
CA SER A 308 -10.89 -2.19 -2.94
C SER A 308 -11.26 -0.98 -3.80
N PRO A 309 -10.38 0.03 -3.88
CA PRO A 309 -10.51 1.07 -4.88
C PRO A 309 -10.13 0.57 -6.29
N LEU A 310 -9.52 -0.63 -6.41
CA LEU A 310 -9.14 -1.21 -7.69
C LEU A 310 -10.35 -1.89 -8.35
N ARG A 311 -11.08 -1.11 -9.15
CA ARG A 311 -12.23 -1.55 -9.94
C ARG A 311 -12.10 -1.07 -11.39
N LEU A 312 -12.83 -1.71 -12.30
CA LEU A 312 -12.96 -1.25 -13.69
C LEU A 312 -13.50 0.18 -13.70
N ALA A 313 -12.97 1.05 -14.56
CA ALA A 313 -13.39 2.44 -14.67
C ALA A 313 -14.89 2.54 -14.96
N ARG A 314 -15.43 1.66 -15.83
CA ARG A 314 -16.86 1.56 -16.12
C ARG A 314 -17.71 1.27 -14.88
N TYR A 315 -17.20 0.44 -13.95
CA TYR A 315 -17.90 0.15 -12.70
C TYR A 315 -17.79 1.29 -11.68
N ALA A 316 -16.64 1.99 -11.65
CA ALA A 316 -16.44 3.17 -10.81
C ALA A 316 -17.43 4.30 -11.14
N ARG A 317 -17.72 4.53 -12.44
CA ARG A 317 -18.69 5.54 -12.89
C ARG A 317 -20.06 5.40 -12.23
N LEU A 318 -20.48 4.19 -11.87
CA LEU A 318 -21.75 4.00 -11.14
C LEU A 318 -21.76 4.77 -9.82
N PHE A 319 -20.64 4.83 -9.10
CA PHE A 319 -20.56 5.49 -7.79
C PHE A 319 -20.32 7.00 -7.90
N ASP A 320 -19.68 7.44 -8.99
CA ASP A 320 -19.29 8.83 -9.19
C ASP A 320 -20.34 9.66 -9.96
N GLU A 321 -21.08 9.03 -10.89
CA GLU A 321 -21.94 9.74 -11.86
C GLU A 321 -23.43 9.41 -11.73
N PHE A 322 -23.82 8.31 -11.08
CA PHE A 322 -25.22 7.86 -11.09
C PHE A 322 -25.99 8.30 -9.85
N PRO A 323 -27.30 8.58 -9.98
CA PRO A 323 -28.21 8.58 -8.86
C PRO A 323 -28.14 7.25 -8.10
N LEU A 324 -28.15 7.33 -6.77
CA LEU A 324 -27.84 6.18 -5.93
C LEU A 324 -28.87 5.04 -6.05
N ASP A 325 -30.15 5.35 -6.30
CA ASP A 325 -31.19 4.37 -6.60
C ASP A 325 -30.96 3.65 -7.93
N ARG A 326 -30.46 4.37 -8.95
CA ARG A 326 -30.15 3.77 -10.25
C ARG A 326 -28.97 2.82 -10.14
N LEU A 327 -27.96 3.18 -9.36
CA LEU A 327 -26.88 2.27 -9.01
C LEU A 327 -27.43 1.01 -8.32
N TRP A 328 -28.32 1.16 -7.32
CA TRP A 328 -28.91 0.03 -6.61
C TRP A 328 -29.68 -0.90 -7.56
N GLN A 329 -30.47 -0.34 -8.47
CA GLN A 329 -31.20 -1.08 -9.49
C GLN A 329 -30.28 -1.84 -10.46
N LEU A 330 -29.21 -1.22 -10.95
CA LEU A 330 -28.29 -1.84 -11.89
C LEU A 330 -27.42 -2.93 -11.25
N THR A 331 -27.14 -2.80 -9.97
CA THR A 331 -26.26 -3.72 -9.25
C THR A 331 -27.01 -4.82 -8.50
N GLY A 332 -28.34 -4.75 -8.46
CA GLY A 332 -29.21 -5.72 -7.79
C GLY A 332 -29.12 -5.64 -6.26
N VAL A 333 -28.96 -4.44 -5.72
CA VAL A 333 -28.94 -4.21 -4.26
C VAL A 333 -30.32 -4.48 -3.69
N ASP A 334 -30.35 -5.23 -2.60
CA ASP A 334 -31.54 -5.55 -1.81
C ASP A 334 -31.44 -4.97 -0.40
N HIS A 335 -30.23 -4.96 0.18
CA HIS A 335 -30.00 -4.46 1.53
C HIS A 335 -29.10 -3.22 1.51
N VAL A 336 -29.46 -2.21 2.30
CA VAL A 336 -28.70 -0.96 2.39
C VAL A 336 -28.31 -0.72 3.84
N LEU A 337 -27.01 -0.59 4.10
CA LEU A 337 -26.46 -0.08 5.36
C LEU A 337 -26.10 1.40 5.16
N THR A 338 -26.80 2.28 5.86
CA THR A 338 -26.65 3.74 5.70
C THR A 338 -26.77 4.47 7.04
N TRP A 339 -26.47 5.76 7.05
CA TRP A 339 -26.72 6.69 8.16
C TRP A 339 -28.10 7.37 8.05
N ARG A 340 -28.83 7.17 6.93
CA ARG A 340 -30.15 7.76 6.71
C ARG A 340 -31.25 6.88 7.33
N ARG A 341 -32.09 7.48 8.16
CA ARG A 341 -33.27 6.78 8.74
C ARG A 341 -34.35 6.46 7.70
N GLU A 342 -34.50 7.33 6.71
CA GLU A 342 -35.45 7.16 5.61
C GLU A 342 -34.69 7.21 4.28
N LEU A 343 -35.04 6.30 3.37
CA LEU A 343 -34.47 6.28 2.02
C LEU A 343 -35.40 7.02 1.05
N PHE A 344 -34.82 7.56 -0.01
CA PHE A 344 -35.53 8.22 -1.12
C PHE A 344 -36.25 7.23 -2.05
N VAL A 345 -36.17 5.93 -1.74
CA VAL A 345 -36.93 4.85 -2.40
C VAL A 345 -37.68 4.02 -1.37
N PRO A 346 -38.79 3.35 -1.75
CA PRO A 346 -39.52 2.47 -0.86
C PRO A 346 -38.63 1.37 -0.26
N SER A 347 -38.60 1.31 1.07
CA SER A 347 -37.84 0.33 1.83
C SER A 347 -38.51 0.01 3.16
N THR A 348 -38.14 -1.11 3.74
CA THR A 348 -38.49 -1.49 5.10
C THR A 348 -37.24 -1.37 5.97
N LEU A 349 -37.34 -0.61 7.06
CA LEU A 349 -36.28 -0.54 8.06
C LEU A 349 -36.28 -1.84 8.88
N LEU A 350 -35.17 -2.57 8.85
CA LEU A 350 -35.03 -3.85 9.54
C LEU A 350 -34.41 -3.69 10.94
N ALA A 351 -33.42 -2.80 11.08
CA ALA A 351 -32.71 -2.62 12.33
C ALA A 351 -32.03 -1.24 12.43
N GLU A 352 -31.83 -0.79 13.67
CA GLU A 352 -31.09 0.43 14.02
C GLU A 352 -29.94 0.08 14.97
N PHE A 353 -28.75 0.62 14.71
CA PHE A 353 -27.53 0.39 15.50
C PHE A 353 -26.96 1.74 15.93
N PRO A 354 -27.33 2.24 17.12
CA PRO A 354 -26.77 3.47 17.67
C PRO A 354 -25.26 3.34 17.89
N GLN A 355 -24.50 4.30 17.40
CA GLN A 355 -23.05 4.43 17.60
C GLN A 355 -22.74 5.68 18.44
N ALA A 356 -21.46 5.92 18.73
CA ALA A 356 -21.06 7.04 19.58
C ALA A 356 -21.39 8.42 18.98
N THR A 357 -21.37 8.54 17.66
CA THR A 357 -21.53 9.82 16.94
C THR A 357 -22.78 9.90 16.06
N ASP A 358 -23.32 8.76 15.64
CA ASP A 358 -24.46 8.66 14.73
C ASP A 358 -25.13 7.27 14.86
N THR A 359 -26.09 6.97 13.99
CA THR A 359 -26.79 5.68 13.99
C THR A 359 -26.64 5.03 12.61
N THR A 360 -26.36 3.73 12.59
CA THR A 360 -26.42 2.92 11.38
C THR A 360 -27.81 2.31 11.24
N TYR A 361 -28.38 2.39 10.05
CA TYR A 361 -29.68 1.83 9.71
C TYR A 361 -29.51 0.73 8.66
N LEU A 362 -30.19 -0.39 8.87
CA LEU A 362 -30.27 -1.49 7.91
C LEU A 362 -31.65 -1.50 7.26
N HIS A 363 -31.69 -1.31 5.94
CA HIS A 363 -32.91 -1.32 5.14
C HIS A 363 -32.95 -2.52 4.20
N ARG A 364 -34.17 -3.01 3.92
CA ARG A 364 -34.49 -3.88 2.78
C ARG A 364 -35.29 -3.09 1.76
N LEU A 365 -34.84 -3.06 0.52
CA LEU A 365 -35.54 -2.37 -0.56
C LEU A 365 -36.83 -3.13 -0.90
N SER A 366 -37.92 -2.42 -1.18
CA SER A 366 -39.20 -3.10 -1.48
C SER A 366 -39.25 -3.68 -2.89
N THR A 367 -38.46 -3.14 -3.82
CA THR A 367 -38.47 -3.53 -5.23
C THR A 367 -37.05 -3.66 -5.82
N PRO A 368 -36.19 -4.51 -5.23
CA PRO A 368 -34.85 -4.75 -5.79
C PRO A 368 -34.96 -5.38 -7.20
N ASN A 369 -34.00 -5.05 -8.07
CA ASN A 369 -33.89 -5.75 -9.35
C ASN A 369 -33.17 -7.09 -9.15
N PRO A 370 -33.57 -8.15 -9.87
CA PRO A 370 -32.84 -9.42 -9.84
C PRO A 370 -31.46 -9.25 -10.48
N ARG A 371 -30.56 -10.22 -10.27
CA ARG A 371 -29.19 -10.20 -10.84
C ARG A 371 -29.18 -10.24 -12.37
N ALA A 372 -30.19 -10.86 -12.95
CA ALA A 372 -30.41 -10.92 -14.39
C ALA A 372 -31.92 -10.98 -14.64
N TRP A 373 -32.37 -10.30 -15.70
CA TRP A 373 -33.76 -10.34 -16.16
C TRP A 373 -33.79 -10.18 -17.68
N VAL A 374 -34.94 -10.54 -18.26
CA VAL A 374 -35.21 -10.38 -19.69
C VAL A 374 -35.94 -9.06 -19.90
N VAL A 375 -35.55 -8.32 -20.92
CA VAL A 375 -36.15 -7.05 -21.33
C VAL A 375 -36.91 -7.20 -22.64
N GLY A 376 -37.90 -6.35 -22.87
CA GLY A 376 -38.72 -6.35 -24.09
C GLY A 376 -38.26 -5.35 -25.15
N SER A 377 -37.46 -4.35 -24.78
CA SER A 377 -36.93 -3.34 -25.70
C SER A 377 -35.43 -3.15 -25.56
N ILE A 378 -34.82 -2.70 -26.65
CA ILE A 378 -33.41 -2.39 -26.72
C ILE A 378 -33.24 -0.94 -27.21
N VAL A 379 -32.31 -0.23 -26.59
CA VAL A 379 -31.81 1.07 -27.07
C VAL A 379 -30.32 0.92 -27.36
N SER A 380 -29.92 1.29 -28.57
CA SER A 380 -28.52 1.34 -28.97
C SER A 380 -27.88 2.66 -28.53
N ALA A 381 -26.73 2.64 -27.87
CA ALA A 381 -25.99 3.86 -27.51
C ALA A 381 -24.46 3.63 -27.48
N PRO A 382 -23.64 4.64 -27.83
CA PRO A 382 -22.22 4.64 -27.52
C PRO A 382 -22.00 4.71 -26.00
N ASP A 383 -20.83 4.28 -25.51
CA ASP A 383 -20.55 4.10 -24.08
C ASP A 383 -20.89 5.34 -23.21
N ASP A 384 -20.52 6.55 -23.64
CA ASP A 384 -20.77 7.76 -22.85
C ASP A 384 -22.26 8.11 -22.79
N ALA A 385 -22.98 7.96 -23.90
CA ALA A 385 -24.44 8.15 -23.91
C ALA A 385 -25.16 7.03 -23.15
N ALA A 386 -24.61 5.81 -23.17
CA ALA A 386 -25.17 4.68 -22.44
C ALA A 386 -25.14 4.94 -20.93
N ALA A 387 -24.05 5.48 -20.40
CA ALA A 387 -23.98 5.84 -18.98
C ALA A 387 -25.06 6.88 -18.60
N THR A 388 -25.22 7.94 -19.40
CA THR A 388 -26.27 8.95 -19.19
C THR A 388 -27.67 8.35 -19.25
N LEU A 389 -27.95 7.49 -20.24
CA LEU A 389 -29.25 6.84 -20.38
C LEU A 389 -29.56 5.89 -19.21
N LEU A 390 -28.56 5.15 -18.73
CA LEU A 390 -28.74 4.26 -17.59
C LEU A 390 -28.96 5.05 -16.28
N ALA A 391 -28.39 6.24 -16.15
CA ALA A 391 -28.62 7.14 -15.02
C ALA A 391 -29.97 7.87 -15.08
N ASP A 392 -30.58 7.98 -16.26
CA ASP A 392 -31.84 8.72 -16.47
C ASP A 392 -33.08 7.92 -16.01
N HIS A 393 -33.85 8.49 -15.09
CA HIS A 393 -35.10 7.91 -14.57
C HIS A 393 -36.21 7.74 -15.62
N THR A 394 -36.12 8.41 -16.77
CA THR A 394 -37.07 8.21 -17.88
C THR A 394 -36.90 6.86 -18.59
N VAL A 395 -35.72 6.22 -18.45
CA VAL A 395 -35.44 4.89 -18.98
C VAL A 395 -35.80 3.83 -17.94
N ASP A 396 -36.79 3.00 -18.26
CA ASP A 396 -37.15 1.84 -17.44
C ASP A 396 -36.17 0.68 -17.68
N LEU A 397 -35.28 0.45 -16.71
CA LEU A 397 -34.28 -0.61 -16.73
C LEU A 397 -34.88 -2.02 -16.70
N ARG A 398 -36.13 -2.18 -16.24
CA ARG A 398 -36.77 -3.50 -16.19
C ARG A 398 -37.27 -3.96 -17.55
N SER A 399 -37.57 -3.03 -18.44
CA SER A 399 -38.12 -3.32 -19.76
C SER A 399 -37.16 -3.00 -20.90
N THR A 400 -36.09 -2.23 -20.65
CA THR A 400 -35.17 -1.75 -21.69
C THR A 400 -33.71 -2.08 -21.38
N ALA A 401 -33.01 -2.72 -22.32
CA ALA A 401 -31.55 -2.85 -22.29
C ALA A 401 -30.88 -1.78 -23.14
N VAL A 402 -29.76 -1.24 -22.65
CA VAL A 402 -28.88 -0.38 -23.44
C VAL A 402 -27.73 -1.21 -23.98
N LEU A 403 -27.59 -1.27 -25.30
CA LEU A 403 -26.56 -2.06 -25.98
C LEU A 403 -25.61 -1.17 -26.80
N PRO A 404 -24.35 -1.58 -26.99
CA PRO A 404 -23.42 -0.89 -27.87
C PRO A 404 -23.98 -0.74 -29.29
N ALA A 405 -23.84 0.45 -29.86
CA ALA A 405 -24.38 0.76 -31.19
C ALA A 405 -23.83 -0.13 -32.33
N ASP A 406 -22.66 -0.71 -32.11
CA ASP A 406 -21.95 -1.49 -33.10
C ASP A 406 -22.54 -2.91 -33.27
N ILE A 407 -23.31 -3.38 -32.29
CA ILE A 407 -23.97 -4.70 -32.33
C ILE A 407 -25.06 -4.74 -33.40
N PHE A 408 -25.65 -3.58 -33.75
CA PHE A 408 -26.75 -3.47 -34.71
C PHE A 408 -26.35 -2.86 -36.06
N LYS A 409 -25.06 -2.57 -36.29
CA LYS A 409 -24.60 -2.00 -37.55
C LYS A 409 -24.64 -3.01 -38.70
N ALA A 410 -25.43 -2.70 -39.74
CA ALA A 410 -25.03 -3.04 -41.10
C ALA A 410 -23.90 -2.10 -41.55
N PRO A 411 -22.98 -2.50 -42.46
CA PRO A 411 -21.89 -1.63 -42.88
C PRO A 411 -22.43 -0.36 -43.54
N GLY A 412 -22.24 0.82 -42.91
CA GLY A 412 -22.45 2.13 -43.55
C GLY A 412 -23.35 3.16 -42.86
N ASP A 413 -24.05 2.83 -41.77
CA ASP A 413 -25.01 3.76 -41.15
C ASP A 413 -24.42 4.56 -39.95
N PRO A 414 -24.74 5.87 -39.80
CA PRO A 414 -24.32 6.68 -38.67
C PRO A 414 -25.05 6.28 -37.38
N ALA A 415 -24.33 6.35 -36.25
CA ALA A 415 -24.82 5.89 -34.95
C ALA A 415 -25.80 6.89 -34.32
N THR A 416 -27.09 6.62 -34.42
CA THR A 416 -28.15 7.27 -33.64
C THR A 416 -28.81 6.27 -32.69
N ALA A 417 -29.23 6.75 -31.51
CA ALA A 417 -29.98 5.92 -30.58
C ALA A 417 -31.30 5.51 -31.23
N THR A 418 -31.49 4.21 -31.42
CA THR A 418 -32.67 3.66 -32.09
C THR A 418 -33.30 2.63 -31.18
N ARG A 419 -34.61 2.74 -30.93
CA ARG A 419 -35.37 1.75 -30.18
C ARG A 419 -35.71 0.58 -31.10
N VAL A 420 -35.39 -0.63 -30.67
CA VAL A 420 -35.75 -1.87 -31.37
C VAL A 420 -36.61 -2.69 -30.40
N ASP A 421 -37.82 -3.04 -30.82
CA ASP A 421 -38.67 -3.97 -30.08
C ASP A 421 -38.18 -5.39 -30.35
N ALA A 422 -37.75 -6.09 -29.29
CA ALA A 422 -37.21 -7.43 -29.41
C ALA A 422 -38.29 -8.46 -29.06
N ALA A 423 -38.66 -9.31 -30.03
CA ALA A 423 -39.48 -10.48 -29.74
C ALA A 423 -38.60 -11.56 -29.06
N ALA A 424 -38.64 -11.64 -27.73
CA ALA A 424 -37.93 -12.67 -26.98
C ALA A 424 -38.73 -13.97 -26.95
N SER A 425 -38.35 -14.97 -27.76
CA SER A 425 -38.87 -16.34 -27.64
C SER A 425 -37.99 -17.15 -26.69
N LEU A 426 -38.39 -17.25 -25.42
CA LEU A 426 -37.70 -18.10 -24.45
C LEU A 426 -38.11 -19.57 -24.66
N THR A 427 -37.14 -20.41 -25.06
CA THR A 427 -37.34 -21.86 -25.06
C THR A 427 -36.86 -22.40 -23.71
N LEU A 428 -37.80 -22.85 -22.88
CA LEU A 428 -37.48 -23.50 -21.61
C LEU A 428 -36.82 -24.86 -21.91
N ARG A 429 -35.49 -24.95 -21.82
CA ARG A 429 -34.83 -26.26 -21.70
C ARG A 429 -34.84 -26.63 -20.23
N ALA A 430 -35.56 -27.69 -19.89
CA ALA A 430 -35.53 -28.29 -18.57
C ALA A 430 -34.08 -28.65 -18.19
N PRO A 431 -33.66 -28.49 -16.92
CA PRO A 431 -32.35 -28.90 -16.48
C PRO A 431 -32.26 -30.43 -16.48
N GLY A 432 -31.19 -30.94 -17.09
CA GLY A 432 -30.74 -32.34 -16.97
C GLY A 432 -29.58 -32.44 -16.00
#